data_AF-A0A698WEI5-F1
#
_entry.id   AF-A0A698WEI5-F1
#
_cell.length_a   1.000
_cell.length_b   1.000
_cell.length_c   1.000
_cell.angle_alpha   90.00
_cell.angle_beta   90.00
_cell.angle_gamma   90.00
#
_symmetry.space_group_name_H-M   'P 1'
#
loop_
_entity.id
_entity.type
_entity.pdbx_description
1 polymer ?
#
loop_
_entity_poly.entity_id
_entity_poly.type
_entity_poly.pdbx_seq_one_letter_code
_entity_poly.pdbx_strand_id
1 'polypeptide(L)'
;RTGPSSVEIQDYTFRTPAWPGYYSHAAENLNGQFTRYEIFDYPGRFKDESHGQAFARYQIEGWRHDMETATCISNSPKLYPGKRFTLTGHPSLTLNREWQVVSGVLTGSQPQALHGSPDEGTTLENHFDVIPADRTWRAPPLPKPAVDGPQSAIVTGPAGEEIFCDEHGRVRVRFHWDRYCPGNEDSSCWIRVSQAWAGTGFGNLAIPRVGQEVIVDFLNGDPDQPIIMGRTYHQDNRSPGSLPGTKTQMTIRSKT
;
A
#
# COMPACT_ATOMS: atom_id res chain seq x y z
N ARG A 1 7.59 -18.78 -18.91
CA ARG A 1 7.33 -17.33 -18.74
C ARG A 1 8.66 -16.65 -18.40
N THR A 2 8.83 -15.36 -18.71
CA THR A 2 10.01 -14.57 -18.31
C THR A 2 9.57 -13.49 -17.34
N GLY A 3 10.34 -13.27 -16.28
CA GLY A 3 10.05 -12.26 -15.26
C GLY A 3 11.26 -11.43 -14.92
N PRO A 4 11.10 -10.39 -14.09
CA PRO A 4 12.23 -9.60 -13.59
C PRO A 4 13.24 -10.47 -12.84
N SER A 5 14.50 -10.06 -12.87
CA SER A 5 15.62 -10.68 -12.18
C SER A 5 15.99 -9.97 -10.89
N SER A 6 15.55 -8.73 -10.70
CA SER A 6 15.75 -7.95 -9.48
C SER A 6 14.69 -6.88 -9.34
N VAL A 7 14.47 -6.46 -8.10
CA VAL A 7 13.70 -5.27 -7.75
C VAL A 7 14.60 -4.35 -6.92
N GLU A 8 14.54 -3.06 -7.25
CA GLU A 8 15.16 -1.96 -6.53
C GLU A 8 14.07 -1.01 -6.04
N ILE A 9 14.06 -0.67 -4.75
CA ILE A 9 13.08 0.26 -4.19
C ILE A 9 13.76 1.39 -3.43
N GLN A 10 13.17 2.58 -3.51
CA GLN A 10 13.66 3.75 -2.81
C GLN A 10 12.53 4.51 -2.10
N ASP A 11 12.81 5.08 -0.92
CA ASP A 11 11.89 5.98 -0.22
C ASP A 11 12.67 7.05 0.57
N TYR A 12 11.97 8.10 1.00
CA TYR A 12 12.48 9.22 1.76
C TYR A 12 11.82 9.31 3.14
N THR A 13 12.61 9.66 4.16
CA THR A 13 12.09 10.02 5.49
C THR A 13 12.69 11.33 5.98
N PHE A 14 11.83 12.28 6.34
CA PHE A 14 12.27 13.58 6.82
C PHE A 14 12.95 13.52 8.20
N ARG A 15 12.73 12.44 8.96
CA ARG A 15 13.39 12.23 10.25
C ARG A 15 14.88 11.95 10.11
N THR A 16 15.28 11.36 8.98
CA THR A 16 16.68 11.01 8.67
C THR A 16 16.96 11.33 7.21
N PRO A 17 17.03 12.62 6.81
CA PRO A 17 17.01 13.03 5.40
C PRO A 17 18.25 12.61 4.61
N ALA A 18 19.36 12.28 5.29
CA ALA A 18 20.59 11.78 4.67
C ALA A 18 20.60 10.25 4.50
N TRP A 19 19.65 9.52 5.08
CA TRP A 19 19.56 8.08 4.91
C TRP A 19 19.13 7.77 3.46
N PRO A 20 19.90 6.95 2.71
CA PRO A 20 19.61 6.70 1.30
C PRO A 20 18.25 6.06 1.04
N GLY A 21 17.76 5.27 2.01
CA GLY A 21 16.48 4.59 1.93
C GLY A 21 16.34 3.75 0.65
N TYR A 22 17.36 2.98 0.29
CA TYR A 22 17.46 2.24 -0.98
C TYR A 22 17.71 0.76 -0.69
N TYR A 23 16.88 -0.13 -1.25
CA TYR A 23 16.95 -1.57 -1.02
C TYR A 23 16.74 -2.38 -2.29
N SER A 24 17.58 -3.39 -2.45
CA SER A 24 17.57 -4.32 -3.57
C SER A 24 17.15 -5.72 -3.15
N HIS A 25 16.54 -6.47 -4.06
CA HIS A 25 16.43 -7.92 -3.94
C HIS A 25 16.54 -8.60 -5.30
N ALA A 26 17.52 -9.50 -5.43
CA ALA A 26 17.66 -10.35 -6.59
C ALA A 26 16.66 -11.51 -6.52
N ALA A 27 16.12 -11.89 -7.67
CA ALA A 27 15.28 -13.06 -7.80
C ALA A 27 16.09 -14.35 -7.62
N GLU A 28 15.51 -15.29 -6.90
CA GLU A 28 16.02 -16.66 -6.83
C GLU A 28 15.39 -17.54 -7.93
N ASN A 29 16.01 -18.69 -8.19
CA ASN A 29 15.45 -19.76 -9.04
C ASN A 29 15.06 -19.28 -10.45
N LEU A 30 16.04 -18.68 -11.13
CA LEU A 30 15.84 -18.14 -12.47
C LEU A 30 15.59 -19.21 -13.54
N ASN A 31 15.91 -20.48 -13.27
CA ASN A 31 15.64 -21.61 -14.18
C ASN A 31 16.15 -21.35 -15.61
N GLY A 32 17.36 -20.79 -15.72
CA GLY A 32 17.99 -20.43 -17.00
C GLY A 32 17.62 -19.05 -17.56
N GLN A 33 16.77 -18.27 -16.86
CA GLN A 33 16.47 -16.89 -17.24
C GLN A 33 17.68 -15.96 -17.02
N PHE A 34 17.80 -14.93 -17.87
CA PHE A 34 18.86 -13.92 -17.76
C PHE A 34 18.64 -12.95 -16.60
N THR A 35 19.74 -12.42 -16.06
CA THR A 35 19.76 -11.43 -14.97
C THR A 35 19.77 -9.98 -15.47
N ARG A 36 19.03 -9.69 -16.54
CA ARG A 36 19.12 -8.40 -17.26
C ARG A 36 17.96 -7.44 -17.00
N TYR A 37 16.86 -7.91 -16.43
CA TYR A 37 15.64 -7.13 -16.34
C TYR A 37 15.34 -6.78 -14.88
N GLU A 38 15.65 -5.54 -14.52
CA GLU A 38 15.41 -4.97 -13.20
C GLU A 38 14.14 -4.11 -13.22
N ILE A 39 13.42 -4.11 -12.10
CA ILE A 39 12.33 -3.17 -11.83
C ILE A 39 12.79 -2.20 -10.75
N PHE A 40 12.72 -0.90 -11.02
CA PHE A 40 12.90 0.14 -10.02
C PHE A 40 11.55 0.78 -9.66
N ASP A 41 11.31 1.01 -8.37
CA ASP A 41 10.07 1.62 -7.87
C ASP A 41 10.31 2.69 -6.78
N TYR A 42 9.54 3.78 -6.86
CA TYR A 42 9.51 4.88 -5.91
C TYR A 42 8.11 5.50 -5.87
N PRO A 43 7.50 5.74 -4.68
CA PRO A 43 8.07 5.51 -3.35
C PRO A 43 7.90 4.05 -2.87
N GLY A 44 8.90 3.54 -2.17
CA GLY A 44 8.91 2.18 -1.62
C GLY A 44 8.10 1.98 -0.32
N ARG A 45 7.60 3.05 0.29
CA ARG A 45 6.69 3.08 1.46
C ARG A 45 7.25 2.47 2.75
N PHE A 46 8.55 2.55 2.97
CA PHE A 46 9.21 2.12 4.20
C PHE A 46 9.93 3.30 4.87
N LYS A 47 10.12 3.21 6.19
CA LYS A 47 10.81 4.24 6.99
C LYS A 47 11.96 3.66 7.83
N ASP A 48 12.25 2.38 7.65
CA ASP A 48 13.36 1.65 8.28
C ASP A 48 13.87 0.54 7.36
N GLU A 49 15.02 -0.03 7.73
CA GLU A 49 15.73 -1.01 6.91
C GLU A 49 15.01 -2.36 6.82
N SER A 50 14.35 -2.77 7.91
CA SER A 50 13.70 -4.07 7.98
C SER A 50 12.53 -4.15 7.00
N HIS A 51 11.71 -3.09 6.94
CA HIS A 51 10.62 -3.00 5.98
C HIS A 51 11.11 -2.80 4.56
N GLY A 52 12.17 -2.00 4.34
CA GLY A 52 12.76 -1.82 3.01
C GLY A 52 13.25 -3.14 2.39
N GLN A 53 14.04 -3.92 3.15
CA GLN A 53 14.49 -5.25 2.70
C GLN A 53 13.32 -6.21 2.47
N ALA A 54 12.35 -6.22 3.39
CA ALA A 54 11.19 -7.10 3.27
C ALA A 54 10.33 -6.76 2.05
N PHE A 55 10.09 -5.48 1.77
CA PHE A 55 9.27 -5.05 0.64
C PHE A 55 9.94 -5.33 -0.71
N ALA A 56 11.26 -5.10 -0.84
CA ALA A 56 11.99 -5.44 -2.05
C ALA A 56 11.87 -6.93 -2.37
N ARG A 57 12.05 -7.78 -1.35
CA ARG A 57 11.83 -9.23 -1.43
C ARG A 57 10.39 -9.58 -1.81
N TYR A 58 9.40 -9.00 -1.14
CA TYR A 58 8.00 -9.32 -1.39
C TYR A 58 7.55 -8.95 -2.80
N GLN A 59 8.04 -7.82 -3.33
CA GLN A 59 7.77 -7.41 -4.70
C GLN A 59 8.31 -8.43 -5.70
N ILE A 60 9.59 -8.80 -5.61
CA ILE A 60 10.18 -9.75 -6.58
C ILE A 60 9.58 -11.16 -6.44
N GLU A 61 9.26 -11.63 -5.23
CA GLU A 61 8.53 -12.88 -5.01
C GLU A 61 7.13 -12.84 -5.65
N GLY A 62 6.42 -11.71 -5.55
CA GLY A 62 5.12 -11.50 -6.18
C GLY A 62 5.19 -11.42 -7.71
N TRP A 63 6.16 -10.69 -8.27
CA TRP A 63 6.37 -10.62 -9.72
C TRP A 63 6.76 -11.95 -10.35
N ARG A 64 7.31 -12.87 -9.56
CA ARG A 64 7.78 -14.18 -10.03
C ARG A 64 6.88 -15.35 -9.60
N HIS A 65 5.71 -15.07 -9.03
CA HIS A 65 4.84 -16.07 -8.42
C HIS A 65 4.36 -17.21 -9.36
N ASP A 66 4.46 -17.01 -10.67
CA ASP A 66 3.96 -17.85 -11.75
C ASP A 66 5.07 -18.24 -12.75
N MET A 67 6.33 -18.07 -12.38
CA MET A 67 7.48 -18.34 -13.26
C MET A 67 7.81 -19.84 -13.35
N GLU A 68 7.56 -20.59 -12.28
CA GLU A 68 7.74 -22.05 -12.21
C GLU A 68 6.43 -22.68 -11.73
N THR A 69 5.57 -23.04 -12.67
CA THR A 69 4.27 -23.67 -12.41
C THR A 69 4.11 -24.98 -13.16
N ALA A 70 3.23 -25.85 -12.67
CA ALA A 70 2.72 -26.99 -13.41
C ALA A 70 1.19 -27.03 -13.30
N THR A 71 0.53 -27.48 -14.37
CA THR A 71 -0.92 -27.71 -14.39
C THR A 71 -1.18 -29.18 -14.19
N CYS A 72 -2.16 -29.51 -13.36
CA CYS A 72 -2.47 -30.86 -12.94
C CYS A 72 -3.98 -31.14 -13.04
N ILE A 73 -4.32 -32.39 -13.33
CA ILE A 73 -5.70 -32.88 -13.34
C ILE A 73 -5.79 -34.05 -12.36
N SER A 74 -6.83 -34.07 -11.53
CA SER A 74 -7.12 -35.19 -10.63
C SER A 74 -8.62 -35.36 -10.45
N ASN A 75 -9.03 -36.47 -9.84
CA ASN A 75 -10.40 -36.67 -9.35
C ASN A 75 -10.51 -36.46 -7.82
N SER A 76 -9.49 -35.85 -7.20
CA SER A 76 -9.42 -35.68 -5.75
C SER A 76 -9.86 -34.28 -5.34
N PRO A 77 -10.89 -34.14 -4.48
CA PRO A 77 -11.28 -32.84 -3.93
C PRO A 77 -10.30 -32.35 -2.85
N LYS A 78 -9.34 -33.19 -2.43
CA LYS A 78 -8.36 -32.84 -1.39
C LYS A 78 -7.25 -31.92 -1.89
N LEU A 79 -7.16 -31.69 -3.20
CA LEU A 79 -6.17 -30.83 -3.84
C LEU A 79 -6.79 -29.47 -4.13
N TYR A 80 -6.82 -28.61 -3.12
CA TYR A 80 -7.37 -27.25 -3.19
C TYR A 80 -6.29 -26.20 -2.85
N PRO A 81 -6.44 -24.92 -3.26
CA PRO A 81 -5.43 -23.89 -3.01
C PRO A 81 -4.97 -23.82 -1.55
N GLY A 82 -3.66 -23.78 -1.36
CA GLY A 82 -3.00 -23.83 -0.04
C GLY A 82 -2.61 -25.24 0.43
N LYS A 83 -3.00 -26.30 -0.28
CA LYS A 83 -2.54 -27.67 0.03
C LYS A 83 -1.18 -27.96 -0.56
N ARG A 84 -0.37 -28.69 0.20
CA ARG A 84 0.88 -29.32 -0.26
C ARG A 84 0.69 -30.81 -0.44
N PHE A 85 1.35 -31.38 -1.43
CA PHE A 85 1.38 -32.81 -1.69
C PHE A 85 2.70 -33.22 -2.33
N THR A 86 3.08 -34.48 -2.15
CA THR A 86 4.24 -35.07 -2.82
C THR A 86 3.77 -35.81 -4.08
N LEU A 87 4.33 -35.44 -5.24
CA LEU A 87 4.11 -36.17 -6.47
C LEU A 87 5.06 -37.38 -6.53
N THR A 88 4.54 -38.54 -6.89
CA THR A 88 5.30 -39.78 -7.04
C THR A 88 4.88 -40.52 -8.31
N GLY A 89 5.79 -41.29 -8.93
CA GLY A 89 5.50 -42.12 -10.10
C GLY A 89 5.46 -41.37 -11.44
N HIS A 90 5.84 -40.09 -11.48
CA HIS A 90 5.95 -39.33 -12.72
C HIS A 90 7.21 -39.78 -13.52
N PRO A 91 7.14 -39.98 -14.85
CA PRO A 91 8.28 -40.43 -15.66
C PRO A 91 9.49 -39.49 -15.59
N SER A 92 9.25 -38.17 -15.53
CA SER A 92 10.30 -37.20 -15.22
C SER A 92 10.58 -37.21 -13.72
N LEU A 93 11.76 -37.72 -13.35
CA LEU A 93 12.19 -37.83 -11.96
C LEU A 93 12.24 -36.47 -11.24
N THR A 94 12.55 -35.38 -11.95
CA THR A 94 12.63 -34.02 -11.39
C THR A 94 11.28 -33.48 -10.90
N LEU A 95 10.16 -34.02 -11.41
CA LEU A 95 8.82 -33.62 -10.99
C LEU A 95 8.32 -34.40 -9.75
N ASN A 96 8.97 -35.51 -9.38
CA ASN A 96 8.62 -36.29 -8.20
C ASN A 96 9.14 -35.60 -6.92
N ARG A 97 8.50 -34.50 -6.55
CA ARG A 97 8.85 -33.63 -5.42
C ARG A 97 7.59 -33.12 -4.72
N GLU A 98 7.77 -32.30 -3.69
CA GLU A 98 6.65 -31.61 -3.03
C GLU A 98 6.21 -30.39 -3.84
N TRP A 99 4.89 -30.27 -4.01
CA TRP A 99 4.20 -29.22 -4.74
C TRP A 99 3.15 -28.56 -3.85
N GLN A 100 2.89 -27.28 -4.07
CA GLN A 100 1.84 -26.50 -3.42
C GLN A 100 0.81 -26.05 -4.45
N VAL A 101 -0.48 -26.32 -4.18
CA VAL A 101 -1.62 -25.89 -5.00
C VAL A 101 -1.85 -24.38 -4.80
N VAL A 102 -1.92 -23.62 -5.89
CA VAL A 102 -2.10 -22.15 -5.89
C VAL A 102 -3.42 -21.70 -6.51
N SER A 103 -4.00 -22.51 -7.39
CA SER A 103 -5.30 -22.27 -8.02
C SER A 103 -6.03 -23.60 -8.22
N GLY A 104 -7.34 -23.60 -8.39
CA GLY A 104 -8.07 -24.82 -8.71
C GLY A 104 -9.52 -24.57 -9.11
N VAL A 105 -10.03 -25.42 -10.00
CA VAL A 105 -11.42 -25.50 -10.44
C VAL A 105 -11.88 -26.94 -10.29
N LEU A 106 -12.84 -27.15 -9.40
CA LEU A 106 -13.45 -28.45 -9.13
C LEU A 106 -14.82 -28.53 -9.80
N THR A 107 -14.98 -29.47 -10.72
CA THR A 107 -16.21 -29.73 -11.47
C THR A 107 -16.76 -31.08 -11.08
N GLY A 108 -18.03 -31.13 -10.68
CA GLY A 108 -18.75 -32.38 -10.41
C GLY A 108 -19.90 -32.58 -11.38
N SER A 109 -20.10 -33.81 -11.86
CA SER A 109 -21.25 -34.20 -12.67
C SER A 109 -21.97 -35.39 -12.04
N GLN A 110 -23.29 -35.31 -11.92
CA GLN A 110 -24.13 -36.38 -11.38
C GLN A 110 -25.27 -36.74 -12.36
N PRO A 111 -24.98 -37.51 -13.42
CA PRO A 111 -25.98 -37.87 -14.43
C PRO A 111 -27.14 -38.71 -13.87
N GLN A 112 -26.88 -39.56 -12.86
CA GLN A 112 -27.88 -40.43 -12.24
C GLN A 112 -29.02 -39.70 -11.50
N ALA A 113 -28.86 -38.40 -11.22
CA ALA A 113 -29.95 -37.60 -10.67
C ALA A 113 -31.10 -37.39 -11.69
N LEU A 114 -30.81 -37.57 -12.98
CA LEU A 114 -31.78 -37.52 -14.07
C LEU A 114 -32.36 -38.91 -14.33
N HIS A 115 -33.69 -39.06 -14.29
CA HIS A 115 -34.35 -40.29 -14.70
C HIS A 115 -34.07 -40.56 -16.19
N GLY A 116 -33.46 -41.72 -16.50
CA GLY A 116 -33.16 -42.14 -17.88
C GLY A 116 -31.68 -42.16 -18.27
N SER A 117 -30.77 -41.82 -17.35
CA SER A 117 -29.31 -41.90 -17.57
C SER A 117 -28.62 -42.91 -16.62
N PRO A 118 -28.96 -44.22 -16.68
CA PRO A 118 -28.42 -45.22 -15.76
C PRO A 118 -26.95 -45.57 -16.00
N ASP A 119 -26.41 -45.30 -17.20
CA ASP A 119 -25.11 -45.81 -17.63
C ASP A 119 -23.93 -44.88 -17.33
N GLU A 120 -24.16 -43.65 -16.86
CA GLU A 120 -23.10 -42.70 -16.48
C GLU A 120 -22.98 -42.55 -14.95
N GLY A 121 -21.79 -42.83 -14.43
CA GLY A 121 -21.48 -42.65 -13.00
C GLY A 121 -21.30 -41.18 -12.60
N THR A 122 -21.37 -40.90 -11.30
CA THR A 122 -21.00 -39.57 -10.77
C THR A 122 -19.50 -39.35 -10.96
N THR A 123 -19.13 -38.22 -11.57
CA THR A 123 -17.72 -37.86 -11.82
C THR A 123 -17.33 -36.60 -11.07
N LEU A 124 -16.05 -36.53 -10.71
CA LEU A 124 -15.42 -35.37 -10.10
C LEU A 124 -14.09 -35.14 -10.79
N GLU A 125 -13.88 -33.93 -11.28
CA GLU A 125 -12.69 -33.53 -12.00
C GLU A 125 -12.16 -32.22 -11.39
N ASN A 126 -10.88 -32.20 -11.09
CA ASN A 126 -10.20 -31.10 -10.46
C ASN A 126 -9.01 -30.68 -11.32
N HIS A 127 -9.10 -29.48 -11.90
CA HIS A 127 -8.03 -28.82 -12.64
C HIS A 127 -7.35 -27.81 -11.71
N PHE A 128 -6.06 -27.93 -11.48
CA PHE A 128 -5.37 -27.07 -10.52
C PHE A 128 -3.94 -26.75 -10.96
N ASP A 129 -3.46 -25.56 -10.62
CA ASP A 129 -2.07 -25.17 -10.83
C ASP A 129 -1.29 -25.30 -9.53
N VAL A 130 -0.03 -25.68 -9.67
CA VAL A 130 0.91 -25.86 -8.58
C VAL A 130 2.20 -25.09 -8.81
N ILE A 131 2.87 -24.75 -7.72
CA ILE A 131 4.28 -24.34 -7.69
C ILE A 131 5.09 -25.32 -6.83
N PRO A 132 6.42 -25.40 -6.98
CA PRO A 132 7.22 -26.20 -6.06
C PRO A 132 7.10 -25.69 -4.61
N ALA A 133 6.99 -26.60 -3.64
CA ALA A 133 6.66 -26.23 -2.26
C ALA A 133 7.78 -25.50 -1.48
N ASP A 134 9.00 -25.50 -2.01
CA ASP A 134 10.15 -24.72 -1.53
C ASP A 134 10.14 -23.27 -2.07
N ARG A 135 9.13 -22.89 -2.87
CA ARG A 135 8.93 -21.53 -3.34
C ARG A 135 7.87 -20.84 -2.48
N THR A 136 8.15 -19.60 -2.12
CA THR A 136 7.17 -18.72 -1.48
C THR A 136 6.24 -18.17 -2.55
N TRP A 137 4.96 -18.53 -2.50
CA TRP A 137 3.95 -17.86 -3.31
C TRP A 137 3.59 -16.51 -2.69
N ARG A 138 3.55 -15.46 -3.52
CA ARG A 138 2.94 -14.18 -3.16
C ARG A 138 2.03 -13.71 -4.27
N ALA A 139 0.99 -12.96 -3.90
CA ALA A 139 0.23 -12.22 -4.88
C ALA A 139 1.14 -11.19 -5.59
N PRO A 140 0.91 -10.94 -6.88
CA PRO A 140 1.63 -9.88 -7.58
C PRO A 140 1.27 -8.53 -6.95
N PRO A 141 2.20 -7.55 -6.93
CA PRO A 141 1.92 -6.22 -6.38
C PRO A 141 0.68 -5.59 -7.04
N LEU A 142 -0.25 -5.12 -6.22
CA LEU A 142 -1.48 -4.47 -6.68
C LEU A 142 -1.35 -2.94 -6.62
N PRO A 143 -2.00 -2.21 -7.54
CA PRO A 143 -2.11 -0.76 -7.43
C PRO A 143 -2.75 -0.35 -6.11
N LYS A 144 -2.20 0.69 -5.48
CA LYS A 144 -2.75 1.26 -4.26
C LYS A 144 -3.90 2.21 -4.58
N PRO A 145 -4.92 2.35 -3.71
CA PRO A 145 -5.82 3.50 -3.76
C PRO A 145 -5.04 4.82 -3.80
N ALA A 146 -5.49 5.73 -4.65
CA ALA A 146 -4.90 7.05 -4.84
C ALA A 146 -5.94 8.14 -4.54
N VAL A 147 -5.47 9.29 -4.07
CA VAL A 147 -6.25 10.51 -3.93
C VAL A 147 -5.92 11.43 -5.11
N ASP A 148 -6.94 11.79 -5.89
CA ASP A 148 -6.76 12.57 -7.12
C ASP A 148 -6.32 14.02 -6.90
N GLY A 149 -6.51 14.55 -5.68
CA GLY A 149 -6.09 15.91 -5.37
C GLY A 149 -6.31 16.32 -3.91
N PRO A 150 -5.97 17.57 -3.58
CA PRO A 150 -6.02 18.07 -2.21
C PRO A 150 -7.45 18.12 -1.66
N GLN A 151 -7.56 17.95 -0.35
CA GLN A 151 -8.82 17.96 0.38
C GLN A 151 -8.74 18.89 1.59
N SER A 152 -9.88 19.48 1.99
CA SER A 152 -9.95 20.23 3.24
C SER A 152 -10.04 19.28 4.44
N ALA A 153 -9.46 19.70 5.55
CA ALA A 153 -9.56 19.04 6.85
C ALA A 153 -9.55 20.08 7.98
N ILE A 154 -10.05 19.68 9.15
CA ILE A 154 -10.08 20.55 10.34
C ILE A 154 -8.97 20.12 11.30
N VAL A 155 -8.18 21.07 11.78
CA VAL A 155 -7.13 20.81 12.78
C VAL A 155 -7.77 20.42 14.11
N THR A 156 -7.19 19.41 14.76
CA THR A 156 -7.70 18.79 16.00
C THR A 156 -6.63 18.75 17.08
N GLY A 157 -7.05 18.67 18.34
CA GLY A 157 -6.18 18.58 19.50
C GLY A 157 -6.96 18.28 20.77
N PRO A 158 -6.28 18.22 21.93
CA PRO A 158 -6.91 17.99 23.22
C PRO A 158 -7.96 19.05 23.55
N ALA A 159 -8.93 18.67 24.39
CA ALA A 159 -9.94 19.60 24.85
C ALA A 159 -9.31 20.79 25.61
N GLY A 160 -9.68 22.02 25.23
CA GLY A 160 -9.18 23.24 25.85
C GLY A 160 -7.86 23.78 25.29
N GLU A 161 -7.18 23.01 24.43
CA GLU A 161 -5.94 23.45 23.78
C GLU A 161 -6.23 24.19 22.46
N GLU A 162 -5.67 25.39 22.31
CA GLU A 162 -5.80 26.16 21.07
C GLU A 162 -4.73 25.74 20.04
N ILE A 163 -3.57 25.26 20.49
CA ILE A 163 -2.45 24.86 19.63
C ILE A 163 -1.96 23.47 20.05
N PHE A 164 -2.00 22.51 19.13
CA PHE A 164 -1.50 21.16 19.37
C PHE A 164 -0.53 20.74 18.26
N CYS A 165 0.77 20.81 18.55
CA CYS A 165 1.83 20.42 17.61
C CYS A 165 2.98 19.67 18.30
N ASP A 166 3.77 18.96 17.50
CA ASP A 166 4.98 18.28 17.96
C ASP A 166 6.26 19.09 17.69
N GLU A 167 7.43 18.50 18.00
CA GLU A 167 8.76 19.09 17.82
C GLU A 167 9.08 19.51 16.37
N HIS A 168 8.34 19.01 15.39
CA HIS A 168 8.50 19.31 13.98
C HIS A 168 7.45 20.30 13.44
N GLY A 169 6.61 20.86 14.34
CA GLY A 169 5.51 21.74 13.95
C GLY A 169 4.41 21.03 13.16
N ARG A 170 4.29 19.71 13.33
CA ARG A 170 3.21 18.91 12.73
C ARG A 170 1.96 19.05 13.55
N VAL A 171 0.80 18.93 12.92
CA VAL A 171 -0.52 18.96 13.57
C VAL A 171 -1.30 17.70 13.26
N ARG A 172 -2.40 17.47 13.98
CA ARG A 172 -3.37 16.42 13.67
C ARG A 172 -4.64 17.03 13.10
N VAL A 173 -5.32 16.29 12.23
CA VAL A 173 -6.54 16.78 11.55
C VAL A 173 -7.63 15.73 11.58
N ARG A 174 -8.85 16.17 11.33
CA ARG A 174 -9.99 15.33 11.00
C ARG A 174 -10.43 15.63 9.58
N PHE A 175 -10.45 14.61 8.74
CA PHE A 175 -11.04 14.69 7.40
C PHE A 175 -12.56 14.66 7.47
N HIS A 176 -13.23 15.31 6.52
CA HIS A 176 -14.70 15.39 6.50
C HIS A 176 -15.39 14.04 6.28
N TRP A 177 -14.74 13.12 5.56
CA TRP A 177 -15.23 11.77 5.30
C TRP A 177 -14.94 10.80 6.45
N ASP A 178 -14.20 11.22 7.48
CA ASP A 178 -13.90 10.36 8.62
C ASP A 178 -15.10 10.29 9.58
N ARG A 179 -15.75 9.12 9.56
CA ARG A 179 -16.96 8.81 10.33
C ARG A 179 -16.67 8.38 11.76
N TYR A 180 -15.44 7.92 12.04
CA TYR A 180 -15.09 7.28 13.31
C TYR A 180 -14.11 8.11 14.12
N CYS A 181 -13.54 9.16 13.52
CA CYS A 181 -12.66 10.09 14.19
C CYS A 181 -13.37 10.82 15.35
N PRO A 182 -12.78 10.79 16.57
CA PRO A 182 -13.32 11.49 17.74
C PRO A 182 -13.26 13.01 17.61
N GLY A 183 -12.38 13.55 16.75
CA GLY A 183 -12.17 14.99 16.61
C GLY A 183 -11.32 15.60 17.73
N ASN A 184 -10.51 14.79 18.41
CA ASN A 184 -9.62 15.21 19.50
C ASN A 184 -8.14 14.93 19.14
N GLU A 185 -7.26 14.84 20.13
CA GLU A 185 -5.85 14.52 19.95
C GLU A 185 -5.59 13.20 19.22
N ASP A 186 -6.51 12.23 19.20
CA ASP A 186 -6.33 10.91 18.56
C ASP A 186 -6.86 10.85 17.12
N SER A 187 -7.16 12.00 16.51
CA SER A 187 -7.85 12.06 15.22
C SER A 187 -7.07 11.51 14.02
N SER A 188 -5.76 11.77 13.93
CA SER A 188 -4.92 11.35 12.80
C SER A 188 -3.47 11.11 13.21
N CYS A 189 -2.64 10.67 12.26
CA CYS A 189 -1.19 10.78 12.40
C CYS A 189 -0.74 12.25 12.45
N TRP A 190 0.53 12.48 12.81
CA TRP A 190 1.15 13.81 12.74
C TRP A 190 1.45 14.21 11.31
N ILE A 191 0.82 15.29 10.84
CA ILE A 191 0.90 15.78 9.46
C ILE A 191 1.79 17.01 9.39
N ARG A 192 2.77 16.97 8.47
CA ARG A 192 3.67 18.11 8.22
C ARG A 192 2.92 19.28 7.62
N VAL A 193 3.29 20.48 8.04
CA VAL A 193 2.71 21.74 7.56
C VAL A 193 3.73 22.48 6.70
N SER A 194 3.39 22.71 5.44
CA SER A 194 4.13 23.59 4.54
C SER A 194 4.22 25.00 5.14
N GLN A 195 5.41 25.57 5.07
CA GLN A 195 5.70 26.93 5.55
C GLN A 195 6.09 27.80 4.37
N ALA A 196 5.82 29.11 4.47
CA ALA A 196 6.20 30.06 3.42
C ALA A 196 7.73 30.12 3.21
N TRP A 197 8.51 29.88 4.27
CA TRP A 197 9.97 29.82 4.22
C TRP A 197 10.49 28.94 5.37
N ALA A 198 11.24 27.89 5.06
CA ALA A 198 11.83 26.99 6.06
C ALA A 198 13.33 26.79 5.79
N GLY A 199 14.17 27.34 6.66
CA GLY A 199 15.62 27.16 6.67
C GLY A 199 16.10 26.50 7.96
N THR A 200 17.38 26.11 8.00
CA THR A 200 17.99 25.48 9.18
C THR A 200 18.07 26.46 10.35
N GLY A 201 17.09 26.42 11.25
CA GLY A 201 17.00 27.28 12.42
C GLY A 201 16.43 28.69 12.17
N PHE A 202 15.89 28.96 10.98
CA PHE A 202 15.30 30.25 10.64
C PHE A 202 14.16 30.09 9.62
N GLY A 203 13.34 31.13 9.47
CA GLY A 203 12.26 31.19 8.48
C GLY A 203 10.96 31.71 9.07
N ASN A 204 9.85 31.33 8.43
CA ASN A 204 8.50 31.59 8.89
C ASN A 204 7.93 30.31 9.50
N LEU A 205 7.42 30.41 10.73
CA LEU A 205 6.69 29.33 11.38
C LEU A 205 5.34 29.85 11.87
N ALA A 206 4.28 29.41 11.21
CA ALA A 206 2.92 29.66 11.64
C ALA A 206 2.23 28.30 11.80
N ILE A 207 1.92 27.90 13.04
CA ILE A 207 1.28 26.61 13.31
C ILE A 207 -0.25 26.75 13.19
N PRO A 208 -0.93 25.88 12.41
CA PRO A 208 -2.39 25.83 12.39
C PRO A 208 -2.97 25.54 13.78
N ARG A 209 -3.99 26.30 14.17
CA ARG A 209 -4.66 26.17 15.48
C ARG A 209 -5.82 25.16 15.40
N VAL A 210 -6.16 24.56 16.52
CA VAL A 210 -7.32 23.65 16.65
C VAL A 210 -8.58 24.36 16.15
N GLY A 211 -9.38 23.67 15.34
CA GLY A 211 -10.59 24.19 14.69
C GLY A 211 -10.35 24.93 13.38
N GLN A 212 -9.11 25.24 12.98
CA GLN A 212 -8.84 25.88 11.70
C GLN A 212 -8.94 24.88 10.53
N GLU A 213 -9.44 25.37 9.40
CA GLU A 213 -9.46 24.63 8.14
C GLU A 213 -8.10 24.71 7.43
N VAL A 214 -7.62 23.55 6.98
CA VAL A 214 -6.37 23.39 6.23
C VAL A 214 -6.62 22.62 4.95
N ILE A 215 -5.77 22.85 3.95
CA ILE A 215 -5.75 22.08 2.70
C ILE A 215 -4.64 21.03 2.81
N VAL A 216 -5.05 19.76 2.77
CA VAL A 216 -4.19 18.58 2.86
C VAL A 216 -4.03 17.98 1.47
N ASP A 217 -2.80 17.87 1.02
CA ASP A 217 -2.43 17.09 -0.16
C ASP A 217 -1.82 15.76 0.27
N PHE A 218 -1.62 14.84 -0.68
CA PHE A 218 -1.13 13.48 -0.43
C PHE A 218 0.09 13.22 -1.31
N LEU A 219 1.24 12.95 -0.71
CA LEU A 219 2.48 12.76 -1.46
C LEU A 219 2.35 11.57 -2.42
N ASN A 220 2.57 11.81 -3.72
CA ASN A 220 2.34 10.83 -4.79
C ASN A 220 0.90 10.29 -4.85
N GLY A 221 -0.07 11.07 -4.36
CA GLY A 221 -1.47 10.65 -4.25
C GLY A 221 -1.72 9.57 -3.20
N ASP A 222 -0.74 9.22 -2.36
CA ASP A 222 -0.87 8.15 -1.37
C ASP A 222 -1.69 8.64 -0.14
N PRO A 223 -2.88 8.04 0.15
CA PRO A 223 -3.71 8.40 1.31
C PRO A 223 -3.00 8.32 2.68
N ASP A 224 -1.94 7.52 2.80
CA ASP A 224 -1.15 7.33 4.02
C ASP A 224 -0.02 8.37 4.16
N GLN A 225 0.18 9.25 3.17
CA GLN A 225 1.24 10.28 3.16
C GLN A 225 0.66 11.70 3.07
N PRO A 226 -0.20 12.13 4.01
CA PRO A 226 -0.76 13.48 3.98
C PRO A 226 0.31 14.55 4.29
N ILE A 227 0.15 15.71 3.68
CA ILE A 227 0.92 16.93 3.93
C ILE A 227 0.01 18.15 3.82
N ILE A 228 0.03 19.04 4.82
CA ILE A 228 -0.74 20.29 4.76
C ILE A 228 0.00 21.28 3.87
N MET A 229 -0.66 21.73 2.81
CA MET A 229 -0.09 22.62 1.79
C MET A 229 -0.66 24.04 1.84
N GLY A 230 -1.79 24.24 2.52
CA GLY A 230 -2.45 25.55 2.54
C GLY A 230 -3.46 25.72 3.67
N ARG A 231 -4.05 26.91 3.71
CA ARG A 231 -5.07 27.33 4.68
C ARG A 231 -6.12 28.16 3.97
N THR A 232 -7.34 28.07 4.46
CA THR A 232 -8.49 28.79 3.92
C THR A 232 -9.25 29.46 5.07
N TYR A 233 -9.83 30.62 4.75
CA TYR A 233 -10.85 31.23 5.60
C TYR A 233 -12.21 30.66 5.20
N HIS A 234 -13.10 30.49 6.15
CA HIS A 234 -14.49 30.08 5.94
C HIS A 234 -15.43 31.01 6.70
N GLN A 235 -16.72 30.66 6.77
CA GLN A 235 -17.75 31.52 7.35
C GLN A 235 -17.47 31.90 8.81
N ASP A 236 -16.99 30.95 9.63
CA ASP A 236 -16.76 31.14 11.06
C ASP A 236 -15.31 31.57 11.37
N ASN A 237 -14.36 31.22 10.51
CA ASN A 237 -12.99 31.73 10.53
C ASN A 237 -12.81 32.74 9.39
N ARG A 238 -13.25 33.98 9.61
CA ARG A 238 -13.21 35.06 8.61
C ARG A 238 -11.81 35.65 8.45
N SER A 239 -11.55 36.17 7.25
CA SER A 239 -10.32 36.91 6.99
C SER A 239 -10.22 38.18 7.84
N PRO A 240 -9.01 38.62 8.22
CA PRO A 240 -8.80 39.90 8.89
C PRO A 240 -9.29 41.07 8.03
N GLY A 241 -9.95 42.04 8.67
CA GLY A 241 -10.47 43.24 8.00
C GLY A 241 -11.92 43.10 7.56
N SER A 242 -12.34 43.93 6.60
CA SER A 242 -13.73 44.02 6.13
C SER A 242 -13.79 43.89 4.61
N LEU A 243 -13.33 42.75 4.08
CA LEU A 243 -13.42 42.46 2.64
C LEU A 243 -14.89 42.45 2.18
N PRO A 244 -15.19 43.01 0.99
CA PRO A 244 -14.26 43.52 -0.03
C PRO A 244 -13.76 44.97 0.19
N GLY A 245 -14.16 45.65 1.26
CA GLY A 245 -13.77 47.04 1.55
C GLY A 245 -12.26 47.26 1.73
N THR A 246 -11.54 46.27 2.25
CA THR A 246 -10.07 46.32 2.45
C THR A 246 -9.27 45.61 1.35
N LYS A 247 -9.81 45.48 0.12
CA LYS A 247 -9.19 44.68 -0.97
C LYS A 247 -7.76 45.08 -1.39
N THR A 248 -7.30 46.28 -1.06
CA THR A 248 -5.95 46.78 -1.38
C THR A 248 -4.92 46.52 -0.26
N GLN A 249 -5.33 45.91 0.85
CA GLN A 249 -4.48 45.71 2.01
C GLN A 249 -3.98 44.26 2.09
N MET A 250 -2.67 44.08 2.32
CA MET A 250 -2.09 42.82 2.78
C MET A 250 -1.93 42.90 4.30
N THR A 251 -2.34 41.85 5.02
CA THR A 251 -2.34 41.83 6.50
C THR A 251 -1.71 40.56 7.04
N ILE A 252 -0.83 40.71 8.02
CA ILE A 252 -0.40 39.65 8.94
C ILE A 252 -0.87 40.06 10.33
N ARG A 253 -1.76 39.26 10.93
CA ARG A 253 -2.33 39.51 12.26
C ARG A 253 -2.26 38.23 13.08
N SER A 254 -1.65 38.30 14.26
CA SER A 254 -1.64 37.22 15.24
C SER A 254 -2.73 37.44 16.29
N LYS A 255 -2.95 36.40 17.11
CA LYS A 255 -3.84 36.43 18.28
C LYS A 255 -3.06 35.85 19.46
N THR A 256 -3.11 36.55 20.59
CA THR A 256 -2.60 36.04 21.89
C THR A 256 -3.50 34.92 22.38
#